data_AF-A0A7C9DQP9-F1
#
_entry.id   AF-A0A7C9DQP9-F1
#
_cell.length_a   1.000
_cell.length_b   1.000
_cell.length_c   1.000
_cell.angle_alpha   90.00
_cell.angle_beta   90.00
_cell.angle_gamma   90.00
#
_symmetry.space_group_name_H-M   'P 1'
#
loop_
_entity.id
_entity.type
_entity.pdbx_description
1 polymer ?
#
loop_
_entity_poly.entity_id
_entity_poly.type
_entity_poly.pdbx_seq_one_letter_code
_entity_poly.pdbx_strand_id
1 'polypeptide(L)'
;LMKTHHQSQFLHEAIFAGGSFWALEAAYGNIDGVVKTSTGYFGGTLTKPSYKQVCEGGTGHTEAVKVVYDIRKISFTSLCDLFWDIHDPTNKEFLNFGLSTHQRSAIFYTKEGERKEAQESKIRRQMRMNKRIVTKILAVGNSEFFLAENQHQKYYLQKYHRLCGSLELRSTHQFVESTIACKLNGILRMNKKQIIDELVTLLRIQELPRHVRRECEEIIKVSTG
;
A
#
# COMPACT_ATOMS: atom_id res chain seq x y z
N LEU A 1 -21.58 -17.74 -9.09
CA LEU A 1 -21.75 -17.32 -7.68
C LEU A 1 -20.87 -18.08 -6.68
N MET A 2 -20.24 -19.22 -7.03
CA MET A 2 -19.33 -19.97 -6.12
C MET A 2 -17.86 -19.50 -6.08
N LYS A 3 -17.38 -18.65 -7.01
CA LYS A 3 -15.96 -18.24 -7.07
C LYS A 3 -15.55 -17.21 -6.00
N THR A 4 -16.48 -16.38 -5.52
CA THR A 4 -16.19 -15.29 -4.58
C THR A 4 -15.97 -15.78 -3.15
N HIS A 5 -16.68 -16.82 -2.71
CA HIS A 5 -16.52 -17.38 -1.35
C HIS A 5 -15.21 -18.15 -1.14
N HIS A 6 -14.64 -18.77 -2.17
CA HIS A 6 -13.37 -19.50 -2.06
C HIS A 6 -12.14 -18.57 -2.05
N GLN A 7 -12.24 -17.37 -2.63
CA GLN A 7 -11.12 -16.43 -2.63
C GLN A 7 -10.87 -15.84 -1.23
N SER A 8 -11.93 -15.53 -0.45
CA SER A 8 -11.74 -14.87 0.85
C SER A 8 -10.97 -15.70 1.87
N GLN A 9 -11.00 -17.04 1.78
CA GLN A 9 -10.28 -17.92 2.72
C GLN A 9 -8.75 -17.77 2.63
N PHE A 10 -8.23 -17.40 1.46
CA PHE A 10 -6.78 -17.26 1.24
C PHE A 10 -6.32 -15.79 1.28
N LEU A 11 -7.24 -14.84 1.51
CA LEU A 11 -6.89 -13.43 1.63
C LEU A 11 -6.58 -13.09 3.08
N HIS A 12 -5.36 -12.59 3.30
CA HIS A 12 -4.92 -12.09 4.59
C HIS A 12 -4.69 -10.57 4.51
N GLU A 13 -4.73 -9.92 5.66
CA GLU A 13 -4.45 -8.49 5.80
C GLU A 13 -3.17 -8.26 6.59
N ALA A 14 -2.41 -7.25 6.20
CA ALA A 14 -1.25 -6.75 6.93
C ALA A 14 -1.25 -5.22 6.92
N ILE A 15 -0.75 -4.59 7.99
CA ILE A 15 -0.67 -3.14 8.09
C ILE A 15 0.79 -2.72 8.21
N PHE A 16 1.19 -1.76 7.37
CA PHE A 16 2.54 -1.21 7.31
C PHE A 16 2.51 0.31 7.40
N ALA A 17 3.47 0.90 8.10
CA ALA A 17 3.75 2.34 8.10
C ALA A 17 5.21 2.56 7.72
N GLY A 18 5.51 3.43 6.76
CA GLY A 18 6.85 3.56 6.18
C GLY A 18 7.13 4.96 5.65
N GLY A 19 6.66 5.99 6.34
CA GLY A 19 6.60 7.35 5.82
C GLY A 19 5.29 7.62 5.07
N SER A 20 5.36 8.33 3.95
CA SER A 20 4.16 8.67 3.16
C SER A 20 3.41 7.43 2.69
N PHE A 21 2.13 7.32 3.06
CA PHE A 21 1.27 6.21 2.66
C PHE A 21 0.99 6.16 1.15
N TRP A 22 1.14 7.25 0.38
CA TRP A 22 0.88 7.24 -1.07
C TRP A 22 1.94 6.41 -1.80
N ALA A 23 3.21 6.68 -1.49
CA ALA A 23 4.33 5.95 -2.06
C ALA A 23 4.30 4.47 -1.62
N LEU A 24 3.98 4.22 -0.35
CA LEU A 24 3.89 2.88 0.22
C LEU A 24 2.72 2.07 -0.39
N GLU A 25 1.54 2.67 -0.55
CA GLU A 25 0.37 2.02 -1.14
C GLU A 25 0.64 1.60 -2.58
N ALA A 26 1.21 2.51 -3.38
CA ALA A 26 1.59 2.23 -4.76
C ALA A 26 2.68 1.17 -4.85
N ALA A 27 3.68 1.18 -3.96
CA ALA A 27 4.72 0.16 -3.93
C ALA A 27 4.14 -1.25 -3.77
N TYR A 28 3.25 -1.44 -2.79
CA TYR A 28 2.59 -2.73 -2.58
C TYR A 28 1.62 -3.09 -3.70
N GLY A 29 0.92 -2.11 -4.27
CA GLY A 29 -0.02 -2.35 -5.37
C GLY A 29 0.62 -2.96 -6.62
N ASN A 30 1.94 -2.82 -6.79
CA ASN A 30 2.64 -3.43 -7.93
C ASN A 30 2.98 -4.92 -7.73
N ILE A 31 2.87 -5.45 -6.52
CA ILE A 31 3.38 -6.79 -6.18
C ILE A 31 2.37 -7.86 -6.57
N ASP A 32 2.80 -8.90 -7.31
CA ASP A 32 1.91 -10.05 -7.56
C ASP A 32 1.55 -10.78 -6.26
N GLY A 33 0.29 -11.16 -6.14
CA GLY A 33 -0.29 -11.66 -4.89
C GLY A 33 -0.91 -10.57 -4.01
N VAL A 34 -0.59 -9.28 -4.18
CA VAL A 34 -1.33 -8.20 -3.53
C VAL A 34 -2.61 -7.91 -4.32
N VAL A 35 -3.75 -7.95 -3.63
CA VAL A 35 -5.09 -7.89 -4.25
C VAL A 35 -5.76 -6.55 -4.01
N LYS A 36 -5.59 -5.97 -2.82
CA LYS A 36 -6.12 -4.64 -2.47
C LYS A 36 -5.14 -3.92 -1.56
N THR A 37 -5.17 -2.61 -1.63
CA THR A 37 -4.46 -1.73 -0.71
C THR A 37 -5.38 -0.59 -0.30
N SER A 38 -5.16 -0.01 0.87
CA SER A 38 -5.82 1.24 1.27
C SER A 38 -4.92 2.07 2.16
N THR A 39 -5.00 3.38 1.99
CA THR A 39 -4.35 4.36 2.87
C THR A 39 -5.23 4.65 4.06
N GLY A 40 -4.60 4.89 5.21
CA GLY A 40 -5.32 5.19 6.45
C GLY A 40 -4.41 5.62 7.58
N TYR A 41 -5.03 5.76 8.75
CA TYR A 41 -4.43 6.22 9.99
C TYR A 41 -4.50 5.12 11.03
N PHE A 42 -3.36 4.77 11.63
CA PHE A 42 -3.29 3.61 12.55
C PHE A 42 -2.41 3.84 13.77
N GLY A 43 -2.69 3.08 14.83
CA GLY A 43 -1.85 2.96 16.03
C GLY A 43 -1.87 4.16 16.99
N GLY A 44 -2.89 5.02 16.88
CA GLY A 44 -3.14 6.16 17.77
C GLY A 44 -4.37 6.01 18.63
N THR A 45 -4.76 7.10 19.29
CA THR A 45 -5.86 7.13 20.27
C THR A 45 -7.05 7.96 19.80
N LEU A 46 -6.87 8.88 18.85
CA LEU A 46 -7.94 9.72 18.35
C LEU A 46 -8.91 8.91 17.48
N THR A 47 -10.18 8.84 17.87
CA THR A 47 -11.21 8.17 17.08
C THR A 47 -11.53 8.96 15.82
N LYS A 48 -11.62 8.29 14.66
CA LYS A 48 -11.97 8.89 13.36
C LYS A 48 -11.11 10.13 13.02
N PRO A 49 -9.77 10.01 13.02
CA PRO A 49 -8.90 11.13 12.75
C PRO A 49 -8.97 11.54 11.27
N SER A 50 -8.86 12.84 11.00
CA SER A 50 -8.69 13.39 9.65
C SER A 50 -7.22 13.55 9.28
N TYR A 51 -6.92 13.66 7.98
CA TYR A 51 -5.55 13.92 7.50
C TYR A 51 -4.92 15.12 8.21
N LYS A 52 -5.65 16.23 8.31
CA LYS A 52 -5.16 17.47 8.94
C LYS A 52 -4.76 17.24 10.40
N GLN A 53 -5.63 16.59 11.19
CA GLN A 53 -5.34 16.29 12.60
C GLN A 53 -4.13 15.36 12.73
N VAL A 54 -4.02 14.36 11.87
CA VAL A 54 -2.87 13.46 11.87
C VAL A 54 -1.59 14.24 11.56
N CYS A 55 -1.59 15.04 10.49
CA CYS A 55 -0.44 15.83 10.08
C CYS A 55 0.02 16.85 11.13
N GLU A 56 -0.92 17.47 11.86
CA GLU A 56 -0.63 18.40 12.97
C GLU A 56 0.05 17.71 14.17
N GLY A 57 0.00 16.38 14.24
CA GLY A 57 0.60 15.59 15.32
C GLY A 57 -0.32 15.42 16.54
N GLY A 58 0.21 14.84 17.61
CA GLY A 58 -0.52 14.65 18.89
C GLY A 58 -1.65 13.61 18.91
N THR A 59 -2.10 13.10 17.75
CA THR A 59 -3.16 12.06 17.67
C THR A 59 -2.69 10.65 18.02
N GLY A 60 -1.36 10.44 18.03
CA GLY A 60 -0.75 9.12 18.09
C GLY A 60 -0.97 8.26 16.83
N HIS A 61 -1.65 8.75 15.80
CA HIS A 61 -1.78 8.02 14.55
C HIS A 61 -0.56 8.22 13.67
N THR A 62 -0.29 7.23 12.81
CA THR A 62 0.60 7.38 11.66
C THR A 62 -0.19 7.18 10.39
N GLU A 63 0.29 7.78 9.31
CA GLU A 63 -0.01 7.28 7.97
C GLU A 63 0.42 5.80 7.87
N ALA A 64 -0.51 4.96 7.41
CA ALA A 64 -0.33 3.53 7.26
C ALA A 64 -1.06 3.03 6.00
N VAL A 65 -0.65 1.85 5.54
CA VAL A 65 -1.25 1.14 4.44
C VAL A 65 -1.72 -0.22 4.94
N LYS A 66 -2.99 -0.52 4.72
CA LYS A 66 -3.52 -1.89 4.83
C LYS A 66 -3.32 -2.57 3.48
N VAL A 67 -2.72 -3.76 3.49
CA VAL A 67 -2.45 -4.60 2.32
C VAL A 67 -3.24 -5.89 2.47
N VAL A 68 -4.09 -6.19 1.49
CA VAL A 68 -4.80 -7.46 1.36
C VAL A 68 -4.09 -8.29 0.30
N TYR A 69 -3.67 -9.50 0.66
CA TYR A 69 -2.84 -10.35 -0.19
C TYR A 69 -3.29 -11.82 -0.17
N ASP A 70 -3.05 -12.53 -1.27
CA ASP A 70 -3.33 -13.96 -1.42
C ASP A 70 -2.13 -14.78 -0.95
N ILE A 71 -2.32 -15.52 0.15
CA ILE A 71 -1.25 -16.31 0.80
C ILE A 71 -0.72 -17.46 -0.09
N ARG A 72 -1.43 -17.81 -1.16
CA ARG A 72 -1.00 -18.83 -2.13
C ARG A 72 0.00 -18.26 -3.15
N LYS A 73 0.09 -16.94 -3.24
CA LYS A 73 0.96 -16.23 -4.20
C LYS A 73 2.11 -15.52 -3.50
N ILE A 74 1.87 -14.92 -2.33
CA ILE A 74 2.89 -14.18 -1.60
C ILE A 74 2.77 -14.42 -0.09
N SER A 75 3.93 -14.57 0.55
CA SER A 75 4.01 -14.75 2.01
C SER A 75 4.10 -13.40 2.75
N PHE A 76 3.73 -13.39 4.02
CA PHE A 76 3.93 -12.22 4.88
C PHE A 76 5.42 -11.85 5.02
N THR A 77 6.30 -12.85 5.13
CA THR A 77 7.75 -12.64 5.09
C THR A 77 8.20 -11.91 3.83
N SER A 78 7.68 -12.27 2.65
CA SER A 78 7.99 -11.57 1.39
C SER A 78 7.52 -10.12 1.39
N LEU A 79 6.33 -9.84 1.96
CA LEU A 79 5.87 -8.46 2.14
C LEU A 79 6.79 -7.67 3.08
N CYS A 80 7.26 -8.29 4.17
CA CYS A 80 8.25 -7.68 5.07
C CYS A 80 9.60 -7.42 4.36
N ASP A 81 10.07 -8.35 3.54
CA ASP A 81 11.31 -8.18 2.80
C ASP A 81 11.22 -7.01 1.82
N LEU A 82 10.09 -6.88 1.11
CA LEU A 82 9.79 -5.75 0.22
C LEU A 82 9.70 -4.42 0.98
N PHE A 83 9.09 -4.40 2.17
CA PHE A 83 8.96 -3.21 3.01
C PHE A 83 10.29 -2.48 3.22
N TRP A 84 11.40 -3.22 3.37
CA TRP A 84 12.73 -2.64 3.59
C TRP A 84 13.35 -1.95 2.37
N ASP A 85 12.81 -2.17 1.18
CA ASP A 85 13.28 -1.57 -0.07
C ASP A 85 12.39 -0.39 -0.51
N ILE A 86 11.23 -0.20 0.13
CA ILE A 86 10.26 0.85 -0.25
C ILE A 86 10.62 2.22 0.33
N HIS A 87 11.14 2.28 1.56
CA HIS A 87 11.56 3.49 2.27
C HIS A 87 12.90 3.28 2.96
N ASP A 88 13.51 4.33 3.53
CA ASP A 88 14.71 4.20 4.37
C ASP A 88 14.32 3.79 5.81
N PRO A 89 14.50 2.53 6.23
CA PRO A 89 14.10 2.07 7.56
C PRO A 89 15.07 2.52 8.67
N THR A 90 16.11 3.29 8.33
CA THR A 90 17.14 3.81 9.24
C THR A 90 16.98 5.31 9.53
N ASN A 91 16.00 5.96 8.90
CA ASN A 91 15.70 7.37 9.12
C ASN A 91 15.32 7.62 10.59
N LYS A 92 16.17 8.36 11.31
CA LYS A 92 16.01 8.66 12.74
C LYS A 92 14.80 9.53 13.05
N GLU A 93 14.26 10.27 12.07
CA GLU A 93 13.04 11.07 12.26
C GLU A 93 11.84 10.21 12.67
N PHE A 94 11.82 8.92 12.31
CA PHE A 94 10.79 7.98 12.75
C PHE A 94 10.81 7.69 14.26
N LEU A 95 11.88 8.06 14.97
CA LEU A 95 11.95 7.96 16.43
C LEU A 95 11.14 9.06 17.13
N ASN A 96 10.90 10.19 16.46
CA ASN A 96 10.12 11.34 16.98
C ASN A 96 8.59 11.13 16.87
N PHE A 97 8.18 9.90 16.54
CA PHE A 97 6.80 9.51 16.31
C PHE A 97 5.89 9.81 17.54
N GLY A 98 4.75 10.46 17.28
CA GLY A 98 3.77 10.83 18.31
C GLY A 98 4.06 12.15 19.03
N LEU A 99 5.26 12.70 18.90
CA LEU A 99 5.65 13.99 19.49
C LEU A 99 5.43 15.15 18.51
N SER A 100 5.83 14.99 17.24
CA SER A 100 5.76 16.05 16.22
C SER A 100 5.53 15.55 14.79
N THR A 101 5.51 14.24 14.57
CA THR A 101 5.37 13.65 13.23
C THR A 101 4.35 12.53 13.19
N HIS A 102 3.62 12.49 12.07
CA HIS A 102 2.65 11.48 11.66
C HIS A 102 3.25 10.36 10.82
N GLN A 103 4.57 10.38 10.64
CA GLN A 103 5.29 9.39 9.86
C GLN A 103 6.17 8.56 10.80
N ARG A 104 5.93 7.25 10.80
CA ARG A 104 6.81 6.27 11.45
C ARG A 104 7.17 5.16 10.49
N SER A 105 8.17 4.38 10.87
CA SER A 105 8.39 3.07 10.28
C SER A 105 7.91 1.99 11.26
N ALA A 106 6.88 1.24 10.90
CA ALA A 106 6.35 0.15 11.69
C ALA A 106 5.74 -0.97 10.83
N ILE A 107 5.90 -2.21 11.29
CA ILE A 107 5.17 -3.38 10.80
C ILE A 107 4.22 -3.80 11.91
N PHE A 108 2.93 -3.91 11.60
CA PHE A 108 1.92 -4.30 12.58
C PHE A 108 1.49 -5.75 12.36
N TYR A 109 1.64 -6.58 13.38
CA TYR A 109 1.30 -8.01 13.34
C TYR A 109 0.01 -8.30 14.12
N THR A 110 -0.73 -9.30 13.68
CA THR A 110 -1.94 -9.80 14.35
C THR A 110 -1.65 -11.06 15.16
N LYS A 111 -0.69 -11.88 14.71
CA LYS A 111 -0.33 -13.17 15.33
C LYS A 111 1.16 -13.24 15.63
N GLU A 112 1.51 -14.06 16.61
CA GLU A 112 2.91 -14.25 17.03
C GLU A 112 3.80 -14.82 15.92
N GLY A 113 3.25 -15.62 15.00
CA GLY A 113 3.98 -16.08 13.81
C GLY A 113 4.45 -14.93 12.93
N GLU A 114 3.56 -13.98 12.61
CA GLU A 114 3.90 -12.77 11.84
C GLU A 114 4.96 -11.91 12.57
N ARG A 115 4.90 -11.82 13.90
CA ARG A 115 5.92 -11.13 14.68
C ARG A 115 7.31 -11.73 14.45
N LYS A 116 7.42 -13.07 14.49
CA LYS A 116 8.69 -13.79 14.25
C LYS A 116 9.17 -13.59 12.82
N GLU A 117 8.29 -13.75 11.84
CA GLU A 117 8.60 -13.52 10.42
C GLU A 117 9.13 -12.10 10.15
N ALA A 118 8.44 -11.08 10.67
CA ALA A 118 8.89 -9.68 10.54
C ALA A 118 10.24 -9.45 11.22
N GLN A 119 10.46 -10.06 12.39
CA GLN A 119 11.71 -9.91 13.15
C GLN A 119 12.88 -10.57 12.44
N GLU A 120 12.69 -11.77 11.88
CA GLU A 120 13.70 -12.47 11.08
C GLU A 120 14.02 -11.70 9.80
N SER A 121 13.01 -11.20 9.10
CA SER A 121 13.17 -10.33 7.93
C SER A 121 13.99 -9.07 8.28
N LYS A 122 13.66 -8.42 9.40
CA LYS A 122 14.42 -7.28 9.92
C LYS A 122 15.88 -7.62 10.20
N ILE A 123 16.17 -8.77 10.81
CA ILE A 123 17.55 -9.23 11.09
C ILE A 123 18.31 -9.45 9.76
N ARG A 124 17.72 -10.16 8.80
CA ARG A 124 18.30 -10.38 7.46
C ARG A 124 18.59 -9.08 6.73
N ARG A 125 17.71 -8.08 6.85
CA ARG A 125 17.97 -6.73 6.30
C ARG A 125 19.09 -6.03 7.05
N GLN A 126 19.04 -6.00 8.38
CA GLN A 126 20.01 -5.29 9.23
C GLN A 126 21.45 -5.75 8.97
N MET A 127 21.68 -7.05 8.75
CA MET A 127 23.01 -7.59 8.43
C MET A 127 23.60 -7.03 7.12
N ARG A 128 22.77 -6.51 6.23
CA ARG A 128 23.17 -5.91 4.95
C ARG A 128 23.25 -4.38 5.01
N MET A 129 23.06 -3.77 6.19
CA MET A 129 23.00 -2.32 6.36
C MET A 129 24.03 -1.83 7.37
N ASN A 130 24.72 -0.73 7.02
CA ASN A 130 25.68 -0.06 7.90
C ASN A 130 25.02 0.84 8.95
N LYS A 131 23.70 1.09 8.82
CA LYS A 131 22.91 1.91 9.75
C LYS A 131 21.86 1.03 10.44
N ARG A 132 21.54 1.35 11.69
CA ARG A 132 20.55 0.63 12.49
C ARG A 132 19.14 0.91 11.97
N ILE A 133 18.36 -0.15 11.76
CA ILE A 133 16.93 -0.11 11.47
C ILE A 133 16.18 0.34 12.72
N VAL A 134 15.44 1.44 12.60
CA VAL A 134 14.62 2.02 13.68
C VAL A 134 13.16 1.56 13.64
N THR A 135 12.76 0.84 12.59
CA THR A 135 11.41 0.29 12.43
C THR A 135 10.96 -0.51 13.63
N LYS A 136 9.74 -0.23 14.12
CA LYS A 136 9.10 -0.99 15.20
C LYS A 136 8.29 -2.15 14.64
N ILE A 137 8.27 -3.28 15.35
CA ILE A 137 7.38 -4.41 15.06
C ILE A 137 6.38 -4.46 16.22
N LEU A 138 5.13 -4.13 15.95
CA LEU A 138 4.12 -3.85 16.98
C LEU A 138 2.88 -4.73 16.77
N ALA A 139 2.22 -5.13 17.85
CA ALA A 139 0.92 -5.78 17.72
C ALA A 139 -0.12 -4.77 17.21
N VAL A 140 -1.09 -5.23 16.42
CA VAL A 140 -2.28 -4.45 16.04
C VAL A 140 -3.08 -4.05 17.29
N GLY A 141 -3.15 -4.95 18.28
CA GLY A 141 -3.88 -4.72 19.53
C GLY A 141 -5.37 -4.45 19.29
N ASN A 142 -5.94 -3.50 20.04
CA ASN A 142 -7.33 -3.06 19.90
C ASN A 142 -7.45 -1.78 19.04
N SER A 143 -6.38 -1.35 18.38
CA SER A 143 -6.41 -0.15 17.56
C SER A 143 -7.23 -0.38 16.29
N GLU A 144 -8.09 0.56 15.96
CA GLU A 144 -8.85 0.56 14.72
C GLU A 144 -8.02 1.19 13.58
N PHE A 145 -8.15 0.63 12.37
CA PHE A 145 -7.61 1.24 11.16
C PHE A 145 -8.64 2.18 10.55
N PHE A 146 -8.38 3.48 10.64
CA PHE A 146 -9.25 4.50 10.07
C PHE A 146 -8.86 4.76 8.62
N LEU A 147 -9.77 4.49 7.68
CA LEU A 147 -9.55 4.80 6.27
C LEU A 147 -9.31 6.30 6.08
N ALA A 148 -8.30 6.63 5.27
CA ALA A 148 -8.07 8.00 4.84
C ALA A 148 -9.13 8.44 3.83
N GLU A 149 -9.29 9.75 3.70
CA GLU A 149 -10.22 10.41 2.80
C GLU A 149 -10.01 9.98 1.34
N ASN A 150 -11.07 10.06 0.53
CA ASN A 150 -11.09 9.54 -0.84
C ASN A 150 -9.87 9.96 -1.68
N GLN A 151 -9.50 11.25 -1.61
CA GLN A 151 -8.38 11.84 -2.34
C GLN A 151 -7.00 11.24 -2.01
N HIS A 152 -6.88 10.48 -0.91
CA HIS A 152 -5.65 9.81 -0.51
C HIS A 152 -5.58 8.34 -0.95
N GLN A 153 -6.66 7.77 -1.47
CA GLN A 153 -6.70 6.40 -1.97
C GLN A 153 -6.18 6.35 -3.41
N LYS A 154 -5.26 5.44 -3.74
CA LYS A 154 -4.76 5.30 -5.13
C LYS A 154 -4.27 6.62 -5.73
N TYR A 155 -3.49 7.39 -4.95
CA TYR A 155 -3.10 8.77 -5.25
C TYR A 155 -2.51 8.97 -6.67
N TYR A 156 -1.72 8.02 -7.17
CA TYR A 156 -1.12 8.14 -8.51
C TYR A 156 -2.13 7.86 -9.61
N LEU A 157 -3.02 6.88 -9.43
CA LEU A 157 -4.11 6.60 -10.37
C LEU A 157 -5.09 7.77 -10.46
N GLN A 158 -5.39 8.43 -9.34
CA GLN A 158 -6.35 9.55 -9.35
C GLN A 158 -5.93 10.75 -10.21
N LYS A 159 -4.64 10.87 -10.57
CA LYS A 159 -4.15 11.86 -11.53
C LYS A 159 -4.63 11.62 -12.97
N TYR A 160 -5.13 10.41 -13.25
CA TYR A 160 -5.64 9.99 -14.56
C TYR A 160 -7.17 9.93 -14.53
N HIS A 161 -7.81 11.11 -14.49
CA HIS A 161 -9.25 11.24 -14.29
C HIS A 161 -10.11 10.46 -15.30
N ARG A 162 -9.68 10.40 -16.57
CA ARG A 162 -10.40 9.63 -17.62
C ARG A 162 -10.36 8.13 -17.34
N LEU A 163 -9.19 7.61 -16.96
CA LEU A 163 -9.03 6.20 -16.57
C LEU A 163 -9.87 5.88 -15.32
N CYS A 164 -9.83 6.72 -14.29
CA CYS A 164 -10.72 6.58 -13.13
C CYS A 164 -12.20 6.59 -13.54
N GLY A 165 -12.57 7.43 -14.51
CA GLY A 165 -13.91 7.46 -15.09
C GLY A 165 -14.32 6.20 -15.81
N SER A 166 -13.43 5.67 -16.63
CA SER A 166 -13.64 4.41 -17.35
C SER A 166 -13.81 3.20 -16.41
N LEU A 167 -13.25 3.28 -15.20
CA LEU A 167 -13.33 2.26 -14.15
C LEU A 167 -14.46 2.51 -13.13
N GLU A 168 -15.28 3.55 -13.34
CA GLU A 168 -16.37 3.96 -12.43
C GLU A 168 -15.90 4.27 -11.00
N LEU A 169 -14.63 4.65 -10.80
CA LEU A 169 -14.07 4.97 -9.48
C LEU A 169 -14.48 6.39 -9.08
N ARG A 170 -15.37 6.49 -8.08
CA ARG A 170 -15.97 7.75 -7.59
C ARG A 170 -15.95 7.92 -6.07
N SER A 171 -15.66 6.86 -5.33
CA SER A 171 -15.75 6.85 -3.87
C SER A 171 -14.60 6.08 -3.24
N THR A 172 -14.33 6.35 -1.96
CA THR A 172 -13.31 5.64 -1.16
C THR A 172 -13.49 4.14 -1.27
N HIS A 173 -14.73 3.64 -1.11
CA HIS A 173 -15.03 2.21 -1.18
C HIS A 173 -14.65 1.60 -2.54
N GLN A 174 -14.98 2.27 -3.65
CA GLN A 174 -14.63 1.78 -4.99
C GLN A 174 -13.11 1.73 -5.21
N PHE A 175 -12.36 2.71 -4.71
CA PHE A 175 -10.90 2.71 -4.83
C PHE A 175 -10.22 1.65 -3.96
N VAL A 176 -10.76 1.40 -2.77
CA VAL A 176 -10.22 0.40 -1.81
C VAL A 176 -10.50 -1.02 -2.29
N GLU A 177 -11.72 -1.28 -2.78
CA GLU A 177 -12.16 -2.62 -3.14
C GLU A 177 -11.67 -3.07 -4.53
N SER A 178 -11.15 -2.16 -5.35
CA SER A 178 -10.77 -2.44 -6.74
C SER A 178 -9.34 -2.97 -6.86
N THR A 179 -9.21 -4.24 -7.23
CA THR A 179 -7.91 -4.88 -7.53
C THR A 179 -7.23 -4.27 -8.75
N ILE A 180 -7.98 -3.89 -9.78
CA ILE A 180 -7.40 -3.21 -10.94
C ILE A 180 -6.91 -1.81 -10.57
N ALA A 181 -7.61 -1.09 -9.69
CA ALA A 181 -7.14 0.20 -9.18
C ALA A 181 -5.86 0.05 -8.35
N CYS A 182 -5.78 -0.99 -7.53
CA CYS A 182 -4.58 -1.36 -6.78
C CYS A 182 -3.36 -1.54 -7.71
N LYS A 183 -3.50 -2.35 -8.75
CA LYS A 183 -2.43 -2.62 -9.71
C LYS A 183 -2.03 -1.38 -10.50
N LEU A 184 -3.02 -0.66 -11.04
CA LEU A 184 -2.78 0.56 -11.83
C LEU A 184 -2.10 1.65 -11.00
N ASN A 185 -2.47 1.84 -9.73
CA ASN A 185 -1.80 2.82 -8.85
C ASN A 185 -0.31 2.51 -8.66
N GLY A 186 0.05 1.23 -8.56
CA GLY A 186 1.45 0.82 -8.50
C GLY A 186 2.20 1.09 -9.79
N ILE A 187 1.61 0.73 -10.93
CA ILE A 187 2.18 0.98 -12.26
C ILE A 187 2.41 2.48 -12.49
N LEU A 188 1.38 3.30 -12.22
CA LEU A 188 1.39 4.74 -12.51
C LEU A 188 2.28 5.57 -11.57
N ARG A 189 2.90 4.96 -10.55
CA ARG A 189 3.96 5.58 -9.75
C ARG A 189 5.33 5.50 -10.43
N MET A 190 5.54 4.56 -11.34
CA MET A 190 6.86 4.24 -11.89
C MET A 190 7.38 5.30 -12.86
N ASN A 191 8.61 5.14 -13.33
CA ASN A 191 9.12 5.98 -14.42
C ASN A 191 8.41 5.67 -15.76
N LYS A 192 8.48 6.59 -16.72
CA LYS A 192 7.79 6.48 -18.02
C LYS A 192 8.01 5.14 -18.72
N LYS A 193 9.24 4.64 -18.77
CA LYS A 193 9.57 3.37 -19.45
C LYS A 193 8.88 2.19 -18.77
N GLN A 194 8.98 2.12 -17.44
CA GLN A 194 8.33 1.07 -16.66
C GLN A 194 6.80 1.13 -16.76
N ILE A 195 6.19 2.33 -16.77
CA ILE A 195 4.75 2.50 -17.00
C ILE A 195 4.35 1.83 -18.32
N ILE A 196 5.09 2.11 -19.40
CA ILE A 196 4.81 1.54 -20.72
C ILE A 196 4.89 0.01 -20.67
N ASP A 197 6.00 -0.53 -20.16
CA ASP A 197 6.27 -1.97 -20.14
C ASP A 197 5.20 -2.73 -19.31
N GLU A 198 4.84 -2.20 -18.14
CA GLU A 198 3.86 -2.81 -17.24
C GLU A 198 2.42 -2.66 -17.75
N LEU A 199 2.03 -1.53 -18.34
CA LEU A 199 0.70 -1.38 -18.95
C LEU A 199 0.55 -2.30 -20.17
N VAL A 200 1.57 -2.41 -21.03
CA VAL A 200 1.54 -3.36 -22.15
C VAL A 200 1.38 -4.80 -21.64
N THR A 201 2.11 -5.15 -20.59
CA THR A 201 1.99 -6.47 -19.96
C THR A 201 0.59 -6.69 -19.40
N LEU A 202 0.05 -5.73 -18.64
CA LEU A 202 -1.30 -5.78 -18.07
C LEU A 202 -2.36 -6.00 -19.15
N LEU A 203 -2.29 -5.25 -20.26
CA LEU A 203 -3.26 -5.33 -21.35
C LEU A 203 -3.22 -6.67 -22.10
N ARG A 204 -2.10 -7.39 -22.06
CA ARG A 204 -1.94 -8.73 -22.63
C ARG A 204 -2.51 -9.82 -21.73
N ILE A 205 -2.28 -9.72 -20.41
CA ILE A 205 -2.63 -10.79 -19.46
C ILE A 205 -4.03 -10.66 -18.88
N GLN A 206 -4.62 -9.45 -18.90
CA GLN A 206 -5.90 -9.17 -18.30
C GLN A 206 -6.91 -8.69 -19.34
N GLU A 207 -8.07 -9.33 -19.37
CA GLU A 207 -9.22 -8.84 -20.12
C GLU A 207 -9.82 -7.62 -19.42
N LEU A 208 -9.70 -6.46 -20.08
CA LEU A 208 -10.32 -5.21 -19.63
C LEU A 208 -11.39 -4.77 -20.63
N PRO A 209 -12.47 -4.09 -20.18
CA PRO A 209 -13.43 -3.49 -21.07
C PRO A 209 -12.76 -2.57 -22.10
N ARG A 210 -13.27 -2.55 -23.33
CA ARG A 210 -12.66 -1.80 -24.45
C ARG A 210 -12.40 -0.32 -24.12
N HIS A 211 -13.29 0.32 -23.38
CA HIS A 211 -13.14 1.73 -22.99
C HIS A 211 -12.00 1.93 -21.98
N VAL A 212 -11.82 1.04 -21.00
CA VAL A 212 -10.69 1.06 -20.06
C VAL A 212 -9.37 0.82 -20.80
N ARG A 213 -9.34 -0.18 -21.70
CA ARG A 213 -8.15 -0.50 -22.49
C ARG A 213 -7.66 0.71 -23.30
N ARG A 214 -8.58 1.44 -23.95
CA ARG A 214 -8.25 2.67 -24.69
C ARG A 214 -7.59 3.73 -23.81
N GLU A 215 -8.07 3.95 -22.59
CA GLU A 215 -7.45 4.91 -21.68
C GLU A 215 -6.04 4.48 -21.28
N CYS A 216 -5.78 3.19 -21.07
CA CYS A 216 -4.42 2.68 -20.84
C CYS A 216 -3.50 2.86 -22.07
N GLU A 217 -4.02 2.63 -23.28
CA GLU A 217 -3.29 2.82 -24.54
C GLU A 217 -2.92 4.30 -24.77
N GLU A 218 -3.81 5.24 -24.44
CA GLU A 218 -3.50 6.67 -24.51
C GLU A 218 -2.41 7.08 -23.51
N ILE A 219 -2.39 6.51 -22.29
CA ILE A 219 -1.32 6.74 -21.31
C ILE A 219 0.03 6.24 -21.86
N ILE A 220 0.05 5.06 -22.49
CA ILE A 220 1.26 4.53 -23.14
C ILE A 220 1.75 5.50 -24.22
N LYS A 221 0.85 5.93 -25.12
CA LYS A 221 1.16 6.85 -26.22
C LYS A 221 1.73 8.18 -25.74
N VAL A 222 1.14 8.77 -24.70
CA VAL A 222 1.65 10.01 -24.09
C VAL A 222 2.99 9.80 -23.41
N SER A 223 3.24 8.62 -22.84
CA SER A 223 4.50 8.30 -22.16
C SER A 223 5.66 8.03 -23.12
N THR A 224 5.36 7.63 -24.36
CA THR A 224 6.36 7.45 -25.44
C THR A 224 6.82 8.75 -26.10
N GLY A 225 6.04 9.83 -25.95
CA GLY A 225 6.40 11.19 -26.38
C GLY A 225 7.22 11.94 -25.33
#